data_AF-A0A4Q6AGA7-F1
#
_entry.id   AF-A0A4Q6AGA7-F1
#
_cell.length_a   1.000
_cell.length_b   1.000
_cell.length_c   1.000
_cell.angle_alpha   90.00
_cell.angle_beta   90.00
_cell.angle_gamma   90.00
#
_symmetry.space_group_name_H-M   'P 1'
#
loop_
_entity.id
_entity.type
_entity.pdbx_description
1 polymer ?
#
loop_
_entity_poly.entity_id
_entity_poly.type
_entity_poly.pdbx_seq_one_letter_code
_entity_poly.pdbx_strand_id
1 'polypeptide(L)'
;MSRLIILSNRLPFSLEKYEGQVNIRQSSGGLVSAIKSYFERPDMQSEAFTEKIWVGSMDATPEEWREATKQNKLPADFTIEPVFPDGDIYEAYYNGFSNSTLWPLFHYFPSI
;
A
#
# COMPACT_ATOMS: atom_id res chain seq x y z
N MET A 1 11.85 2.05 -22.62
CA MET A 1 10.91 2.58 -21.61
C MET A 1 11.21 1.91 -20.27
N SER A 2 11.03 2.63 -19.16
CA SER A 2 11.41 2.19 -17.82
C SER A 2 10.24 1.56 -17.05
N ARG A 3 10.54 0.77 -16.02
CA ARG A 3 9.58 0.29 -15.03
C ARG A 3 9.56 1.24 -13.84
N LEU A 4 8.38 1.55 -13.31
CA LEU A 4 8.22 2.27 -12.06
C LEU A 4 7.85 1.31 -10.94
N ILE A 5 8.62 1.34 -9.86
CA ILE A 5 8.35 0.56 -8.64
C ILE A 5 8.17 1.54 -7.48
N ILE A 6 6.99 1.54 -6.89
CA ILE A 6 6.64 2.34 -5.71
C ILE A 6 6.72 1.42 -4.49
N LEU A 7 7.53 1.81 -3.51
CA LEU A 7 7.65 1.11 -2.23
C LEU A 7 7.04 1.99 -1.14
N SER A 8 6.07 1.48 -0.40
CA SER A 8 5.50 2.14 0.77
C SER A 8 5.29 1.16 1.91
N ASN A 9 5.19 1.67 3.14
CA ASN A 9 4.96 0.81 4.30
C ASN A 9 3.69 -0.04 4.14
N ARG A 10 2.57 0.57 3.76
CA ARG A 10 1.29 -0.10 3.50
C ARG A 10 0.89 0.05 2.05
N LEU A 11 0.25 -0.98 1.50
CA LEU A 11 -0.43 -0.92 0.22
C LEU A 11 -1.64 0.03 0.29
N PRO A 12 -2.07 0.59 -0.85
CA PRO A 12 -3.25 1.45 -0.93
C PRO A 12 -4.56 0.64 -0.93
N PHE A 13 -4.57 -0.58 -0.38
CA PHE A 13 -5.71 -1.48 -0.33
C PHE A 13 -5.86 -2.14 1.03
N SER A 14 -7.08 -2.49 1.37
CA SER A 14 -7.43 -3.28 2.55
C SER A 14 -8.42 -4.38 2.14
N LEU A 15 -8.38 -5.53 2.82
CA LEU A 15 -9.37 -6.58 2.62
C LEU A 15 -10.51 -6.39 3.61
N GLU A 16 -11.74 -6.39 3.12
CA GLU A 16 -12.95 -6.34 3.93
C GLU A 16 -13.74 -7.63 3.74
N LYS A 17 -14.12 -8.28 4.84
CA LYS A 17 -15.01 -9.44 4.81
C LYS A 17 -16.45 -8.97 4.91
N TYR A 18 -17.25 -9.21 3.89
CA TYR A 18 -18.67 -8.88 3.86
C TYR A 18 -19.48 -10.08 3.39
N GLU A 19 -20.46 -10.51 4.18
CA GLU A 19 -21.37 -11.65 3.84
C GLU A 19 -20.64 -12.94 3.40
N GLY A 20 -19.47 -13.22 3.98
CA GLY A 20 -18.66 -14.40 3.64
C GLY A 20 -17.82 -14.25 2.38
N GLN A 21 -17.82 -13.09 1.72
CA GLN A 21 -16.94 -12.74 0.61
C GLN A 21 -15.82 -11.81 1.07
N VAL A 22 -14.63 -11.99 0.51
CA VAL A 22 -13.48 -11.11 0.74
C VAL A 22 -13.42 -10.09 -0.38
N ASN A 23 -13.68 -8.83 -0.06
CA ASN A 23 -13.66 -7.72 -1.01
C ASN A 23 -12.40 -6.87 -0.84
N ILE A 24 -11.88 -6.37 -1.97
CA ILE A 24 -10.72 -5.46 -1.97
C ILE A 24 -11.24 -4.03 -1.97
N ARG A 25 -10.95 -3.28 -0.90
CA ARG A 25 -11.28 -1.87 -0.79
C ARG A 25 -10.03 -1.02 -0.95
N GLN A 26 -10.12 0.03 -1.75
CA GLN A 26 -9.07 1.04 -1.84
C GLN A 26 -9.00 1.85 -0.54
N SER A 27 -7.82 1.92 0.06
CA SER A 27 -7.57 2.71 1.28
C SER A 27 -7.53 4.19 0.94
N SER A 28 -8.05 5.02 1.84
CA SER A 28 -7.88 6.47 1.79
C SER A 28 -6.53 6.86 2.41
N GLY A 29 -5.89 7.90 1.87
CA GLY A 29 -4.64 8.41 2.45
C GLY A 29 -3.91 9.39 1.54
N GLY A 30 -3.09 10.26 2.13
CA GLY A 30 -2.37 11.32 1.40
C GLY A 30 -1.46 10.79 0.29
N LEU A 31 -0.74 9.69 0.54
CA LEU A 31 0.14 9.08 -0.47
C LEU A 31 -0.66 8.51 -1.66
N VAL A 32 -1.76 7.79 -1.39
CA VAL A 32 -2.61 7.20 -2.42
C VAL A 32 -3.17 8.29 -3.33
N SER A 33 -3.71 9.35 -2.74
CA SER A 33 -4.22 10.51 -3.47
C SER A 33 -3.13 11.20 -4.28
N ALA A 34 -1.95 11.42 -3.69
CA ALA A 34 -0.84 12.09 -4.38
C ALA A 34 -0.34 11.30 -5.61
N ILE A 35 -0.18 9.98 -5.46
CA ILE A 35 0.25 9.10 -6.57
C ILE A 35 -0.83 9.06 -7.66
N LYS A 36 -2.11 8.93 -7.29
CA LYS A 36 -3.21 8.97 -8.25
C LYS A 36 -3.22 10.29 -9.04
N SER A 37 -3.12 11.43 -8.35
CA SER A 37 -3.04 12.75 -8.98
C SER A 37 -1.83 12.93 -9.89
N TYR A 38 -0.71 12.24 -9.62
CA TYR A 38 0.45 12.26 -10.51
C TYR A 38 0.16 11.58 -11.86
N PHE A 39 -0.61 10.48 -11.86
CA PHE A 39 -0.90 9.70 -13.07
C PHE A 39 -2.14 10.14 -13.83
N GLU A 40 -3.07 10.85 -13.19
CA GLU A 40 -4.24 11.43 -13.85
C GLU A 40 -3.93 12.74 -14.60
N ARG A 41 -2.69 13.25 -14.46
CA ARG A 41 -2.24 14.48 -15.12
C ARG A 41 -2.06 14.26 -16.63
N PRO A 42 -2.77 15.02 -17.49
CA PRO A 42 -2.76 14.81 -18.95
C PRO A 42 -1.39 15.05 -19.62
N ASP A 43 -0.55 15.87 -19.00
CA ASP A 43 0.80 16.23 -19.44
C ASP A 43 1.86 15.20 -19.03
N MET A 44 1.56 14.38 -18.03
CA MET A 44 2.41 13.31 -17.52
C MET A 44 1.95 12.00 -18.13
N GLN A 45 2.37 11.78 -19.37
CA GLN A 45 1.98 10.61 -20.15
C GLN A 45 2.17 9.32 -19.34
N SER A 46 1.09 8.56 -19.26
CA SER A 46 1.08 7.12 -18.96
C SER A 46 2.06 6.32 -19.84
N GLU A 47 2.58 6.91 -20.92
CA GLU A 47 3.58 6.35 -21.83
C GLU A 47 5.02 6.36 -21.30
N ALA A 48 5.32 7.06 -20.20
CA ALA A 48 6.68 7.11 -19.65
C ALA A 48 7.14 5.75 -19.05
N PHE A 49 6.19 4.93 -18.60
CA PHE A 49 6.47 3.67 -17.91
C PHE A 49 5.72 2.50 -18.54
N THR A 50 6.45 1.43 -18.88
CA THR A 50 5.85 0.19 -19.40
C THR A 50 5.15 -0.62 -18.31
N GLU A 51 5.59 -0.45 -17.06
CA GLU A 51 5.01 -1.12 -15.90
C GLU A 51 4.98 -0.15 -14.72
N LYS A 52 3.93 -0.25 -13.93
CA LYS A 52 3.79 0.44 -12.65
C LYS A 52 3.49 -0.60 -11.59
N ILE A 53 4.37 -0.76 -10.63
CA ILE A 53 4.28 -1.76 -9.57
C ILE A 53 4.23 -1.04 -8.23
N TRP A 54 3.32 -1.44 -7.35
CA TRP A 54 3.24 -0.93 -5.99
C TRP A 54 3.44 -2.08 -5.01
N VAL A 55 4.49 -1.95 -4.20
CA VAL A 55 4.86 -2.92 -3.16
C VAL A 55 4.62 -2.32 -1.78
N GLY A 56 4.06 -3.10 -0.88
CA GLY A 56 3.87 -2.69 0.52
C GLY A 56 3.24 -3.77 1.38
N SER A 57 3.15 -3.53 2.69
CA SER A 57 2.46 -4.45 3.59
C SER A 57 0.93 -4.32 3.49
N MET A 58 0.23 -5.35 3.91
CA MET A 58 -1.22 -5.30 4.11
C MET A 58 -1.61 -6.10 5.34
N ASP A 59 -2.75 -5.76 5.93
CA ASP A 59 -3.32 -6.49 7.06
C ASP A 59 -4.16 -7.65 6.54
N ALA A 60 -3.48 -8.68 6.04
CA ALA A 60 -4.08 -9.92 5.53
C ALA A 60 -3.04 -11.03 5.45
N THR A 61 -3.50 -12.28 5.43
CA THR A 61 -2.66 -13.43 5.10
C THR A 61 -2.46 -13.59 3.59
N PRO A 62 -1.40 -14.29 3.13
CA PRO A 62 -1.24 -14.65 1.73
C PRO A 62 -2.44 -15.41 1.16
N GLU A 63 -3.08 -16.26 1.96
CA GLU A 63 -4.26 -17.03 1.60
C GLU A 63 -5.45 -16.12 1.30
N GLU A 64 -5.75 -15.19 2.20
CA GLU A 64 -6.85 -14.22 2.05
C GLU A 64 -6.63 -13.31 0.83
N TRP A 65 -5.39 -12.88 0.60
CA TRP A 65 -5.05 -12.11 -0.60
C TRP A 65 -5.28 -12.90 -1.89
N ARG A 66 -4.83 -14.16 -1.94
CA ARG A 66 -5.04 -15.04 -3.10
C ARG A 66 -6.52 -15.31 -3.36
N GLU A 67 -7.33 -15.42 -2.32
CA GLU A 67 -8.77 -15.57 -2.47
C GLU A 67 -9.42 -14.29 -3.00
N ALA A 68 -9.11 -13.15 -2.40
CA ALA A 68 -9.65 -11.85 -2.78
C ALA A 68 -9.33 -11.49 -4.24
N THR A 69 -8.12 -11.78 -4.70
CA THR A 69 -7.66 -11.48 -6.07
C THR A 69 -8.21 -12.44 -7.14
N LYS A 70 -8.65 -13.65 -6.76
CA LYS A 70 -9.38 -14.54 -7.67
C LYS A 70 -10.81 -14.07 -7.91
N GLN A 71 -11.44 -13.53 -6.86
CA GLN A 71 -12.85 -13.15 -6.87
C GLN A 71 -13.06 -11.71 -7.38
N ASN A 72 -12.08 -10.82 -7.16
CA ASN A 72 -12.19 -9.40 -7.50
C ASN A 72 -11.16 -8.98 -8.54
N LYS A 73 -11.57 -8.10 -9.46
CA LYS A 73 -10.61 -7.33 -10.25
C LYS A 73 -9.99 -6.27 -9.36
N LEU A 74 -8.65 -6.21 -9.32
CA LEU A 74 -7.96 -5.11 -8.66
C LEU A 74 -8.35 -3.78 -9.31
N PRO A 75 -8.76 -2.75 -8.54
CA PRO A 75 -9.21 -1.48 -9.09
C PRO A 75 -8.11 -0.62 -9.76
N ALA A 76 -6.91 -1.16 -10.03
CA ALA A 76 -5.70 -0.36 -10.13
C ALA A 76 -5.04 -0.37 -11.52
N ASP A 77 -4.54 0.80 -11.93
CA ASP A 77 -3.54 0.99 -13.01
C ASP A 77 -2.13 0.51 -12.62
N PHE A 78 -2.01 -0.22 -11.50
CA PHE A 78 -0.76 -0.71 -10.94
C PHE A 78 -0.85 -2.22 -10.71
N THR A 79 0.26 -2.90 -10.95
CA THR A 79 0.46 -4.25 -10.40
C THR A 79 0.71 -4.12 -8.91
N ILE A 80 -0.02 -4.88 -8.09
CA ILE A 80 0.02 -4.79 -6.64
C ILE A 80 0.75 -6.01 -6.07
N GLU A 81 1.82 -5.77 -5.32
CA GLU A 81 2.69 -6.79 -4.76
C GLU A 81 2.71 -6.68 -3.22
N PRO A 82 1.90 -7.49 -2.51
CA PRO A 82 1.89 -7.44 -1.06
C PRO A 82 3.12 -8.11 -0.45
N VAL A 83 3.59 -7.51 0.64
CA VAL A 83 4.62 -8.06 1.52
C VAL A 83 3.96 -8.48 2.83
N PHE A 84 4.27 -9.70 3.27
CA PHE A 84 3.73 -10.28 4.50
C PHE A 84 4.88 -10.44 5.51
N PRO A 85 5.25 -9.35 6.22
CA PRO A 85 6.25 -9.44 7.26
C PRO A 85 5.74 -10.27 8.44
N ASP A 86 6.67 -10.84 9.22
CA ASP A 86 6.34 -11.43 10.50
C ASP A 86 5.67 -10.40 11.42
N GLY A 87 4.66 -10.83 12.18
CA GLY A 87 3.82 -9.95 12.98
C GLY A 87 4.59 -9.22 14.08
N ASP A 88 5.48 -9.92 14.79
CA ASP A 88 6.27 -9.35 15.88
C ASP A 88 7.33 -8.37 15.32
N ILE A 89 7.95 -8.73 14.19
CA ILE A 89 8.89 -7.85 13.49
C ILE A 89 8.17 -6.58 13.00
N TYR A 90 7.00 -6.73 12.37
CA TYR A 90 6.25 -5.60 11.84
C TYR A 90 5.75 -4.67 12.95
N GLU A 91 5.32 -5.22 14.09
CA GLU A 91 4.93 -4.44 15.26
C GLU A 91 6.09 -3.62 15.82
N ALA A 92 7.25 -4.27 16.03
CA ALA A 92 8.45 -3.60 16.50
C ALA A 92 8.94 -2.50 15.53
N TYR A 93 8.84 -2.74 14.21
CA TYR A 93 9.20 -1.78 13.18
C TYR A 93 8.20 -0.62 13.07
N TYR A 94 6.91 -0.91 12.92
CA TYR A 94 5.92 0.08 12.56
C TYR A 94 5.50 0.88 13.78
N ASN A 95 5.08 0.22 14.85
CA ASN A 95 4.66 0.89 16.06
C ASN A 95 5.86 1.26 16.93
N GLY A 96 6.78 0.32 17.17
CA GLY A 96 7.94 0.54 18.04
C GLY A 96 8.94 1.58 17.52
N PHE A 97 9.36 1.49 16.26
CA PHE A 97 10.37 2.39 15.71
C PHE A 97 9.77 3.55 14.90
N SER A 98 8.94 3.25 13.89
CA SER A 98 8.45 4.29 12.99
C SER A 98 7.52 5.26 13.71
N ASN A 99 6.52 4.76 14.43
CA ASN A 99 5.51 5.60 15.11
C ASN A 99 5.96 6.11 16.48
N SER A 100 6.71 5.33 17.26
CA SER A 100 7.15 5.74 18.60
C SER A 100 8.54 6.39 18.66
N THR A 101 9.34 6.34 17.58
CA THR A 101 10.66 7.01 17.53
C THR A 101 10.75 8.06 16.41
N LEU A 102 10.60 7.66 15.15
CA LEU A 102 10.81 8.58 14.02
C LEU A 102 9.73 9.65 13.91
N TRP A 103 8.46 9.24 14.04
CA TRP A 103 7.33 10.16 13.96
C TRP A 103 7.42 11.29 15.00
N PRO A 104 7.56 11.05 16.32
CA PRO A 104 7.66 12.13 17.29
C PRO A 104 8.89 13.01 17.05
N LEU A 105 10.04 12.41 16.70
CA LEU A 105 11.25 13.16 16.38
C LEU A 105 11.04 14.15 15.21
N PHE A 106 10.43 13.71 14.12
CA PHE A 106 10.16 14.55 12.95
C PHE A 106 9.02 15.55 13.14
N HIS A 107 8.22 15.39 14.19
CA HIS A 107 7.13 16.30 14.55
C HIS A 107 7.44 17.15 15.79
N TYR A 108 8.73 17.29 16.15
CA TYR A 108 9.20 18.15 17.26
C TYR A 108 8.65 17.75 18.63
N PHE A 109 8.43 16.45 18.83
CA PHE A 109 8.02 15.83 20.08
C PHE A 109 9.14 14.96 20.68
N PRO A 110 10.35 15.47 20.94
CA PRO A 110 11.51 14.64 21.27
C PRO A 110 11.46 13.95 22.64
N SER A 111 10.45 14.23 23.46
CA SER A 111 10.35 13.76 24.85
C SER A 111 8.97 13.21 25.23
N ILE A 112 8.15 12.83 24.24
CA ILE A 112 6.85 12.18 24.46
C ILE A 112 7.07 10.67 24.51
#